data_AF-A0A0C2MXR9-F1
#
_entry.id   AF-A0A0C2MXR9-F1
#
_cell.length_a   1.000
_cell.length_b   1.000
_cell.length_c   1.000
_cell.angle_alpha   90.00
_cell.angle_beta   90.00
_cell.angle_gamma   90.00
#
_symmetry.space_group_name_H-M   'P 1'
#
loop_
_entity.id
_entity.type
_entity.pdbx_description
1 polymer ?
#
loop_
_entity_poly.entity_id
_entity_poly.type
_entity_poly.pdbx_seq_one_letter_code
_entity_poly.pdbx_strand_id
1 'polypeptide(L)'
;MKPDESNSGLPVFFRGIVVKGLGRGSKEMGIPTANLDDECVSNLSPALVDGVYAGVAKVVGYDGIFPAACSLGKNVHFNEVKRTAEVHILNTFDPDLFYGHQIYVCFIAWLRGMQSFQTIGLLTSNF
;
A
#
# COMPACT_ATOMS: atom_id res chain seq x y z
N MET A 1 0.72 -20.65 2.65
CA MET A 1 0.43 -21.22 1.31
C MET A 1 0.58 -20.08 0.33
N LYS A 2 1.46 -20.18 -0.68
CA LYS A 2 1.49 -19.17 -1.76
C LYS A 2 0.13 -19.24 -2.47
N PRO A 3 -0.52 -18.11 -2.78
CA PRO A 3 -1.65 -18.12 -3.71
C PRO A 3 -1.19 -18.80 -5.00
N ASP A 4 -2.07 -19.60 -5.62
CA ASP A 4 -1.83 -20.14 -6.95
C ASP A 4 -1.55 -18.96 -7.91
N GLU A 5 -0.34 -18.90 -8.47
CA GLU A 5 0.10 -17.82 -9.37
C GLU A 5 -0.80 -17.70 -10.61
N SER A 6 -1.55 -18.74 -10.96
CA SER A 6 -2.42 -18.76 -12.15
C SER A 6 -3.75 -18.02 -11.99
N ASN A 7 -4.13 -17.56 -10.78
CA ASN A 7 -5.44 -16.92 -10.54
C ASN A 7 -5.39 -15.71 -9.59
N SER A 8 -4.29 -14.94 -9.57
CA SER A 8 -4.08 -13.83 -8.63
C SER A 8 -4.95 -12.59 -8.89
N GLY A 9 -5.62 -12.50 -10.04
CA GLY A 9 -6.38 -11.32 -10.45
C GLY A 9 -5.50 -10.10 -10.80
N LEU A 10 -4.17 -10.30 -10.90
CA LEU A 10 -3.20 -9.27 -11.26
C LEU A 10 -2.99 -9.19 -12.79
N PRO A 11 -2.65 -8.02 -13.36
CA PRO A 11 -2.46 -6.74 -12.67
C PRO A 11 -3.78 -6.08 -12.25
N VAL A 12 -3.76 -5.38 -11.12
CA VAL A 12 -4.92 -4.61 -10.62
C VAL A 12 -4.60 -3.14 -10.68
N PHE A 13 -5.39 -2.41 -11.47
CA PHE A 13 -5.30 -0.95 -11.60
C PHE A 13 -6.42 -0.28 -10.81
N PHE A 14 -6.07 0.70 -10.00
CA PHE A 14 -7.03 1.50 -9.27
C PHE A 14 -6.47 2.90 -9.01
N ARG A 15 -7.35 3.79 -8.56
CA ARG A 15 -6.99 5.15 -8.19
C ARG A 15 -7.68 5.53 -6.89
N GLY A 16 -7.04 6.38 -6.12
CA GLY A 16 -7.59 6.94 -4.89
C GLY A 16 -6.99 8.31 -4.59
N ILE A 17 -7.47 8.93 -3.52
CA ILE A 17 -6.94 10.14 -2.93
C ILE A 17 -6.00 9.76 -1.80
N VAL A 18 -4.83 10.41 -1.76
CA VAL A 18 -3.87 10.23 -0.67
C VAL A 18 -4.39 10.96 0.56
N VAL A 19 -4.68 10.21 1.63
CA VAL A 19 -5.21 10.71 2.89
C VAL A 19 -4.19 10.58 4.01
N LYS A 20 -4.37 11.35 5.08
CA LYS A 20 -3.56 11.22 6.28
C LYS A 20 -3.90 9.90 6.98
N GLY A 21 -2.88 9.07 7.18
CA GLY A 21 -3.00 7.90 8.05
C GLY A 21 -2.96 8.30 9.53
N LEU A 22 -2.84 7.29 10.40
CA LEU A 22 -2.80 7.47 11.85
C LEU A 22 -1.46 8.02 12.40
N GLY A 23 -0.55 8.48 11.53
CA GLY A 23 0.73 9.07 11.93
C GLY A 23 1.72 8.09 12.57
N ARG A 24 1.65 6.80 12.22
CA ARG A 24 2.43 5.75 12.89
C ARG A 24 3.80 5.56 12.24
N GLY A 25 4.84 6.19 12.80
CA GLY A 25 6.27 5.77 12.79
C GLY A 25 7.01 5.52 11.46
N SER A 26 6.33 5.28 10.34
CA SER A 26 6.93 4.91 9.06
C SER A 26 7.78 6.05 8.50
N LYS A 27 7.36 7.30 8.73
CA LYS A 27 8.15 8.49 8.44
C LYS A 27 9.43 8.57 9.28
N GLU A 28 9.35 8.26 10.58
CA GLU A 28 10.51 8.22 11.48
C GLU A 28 11.50 7.09 11.14
N MET A 29 11.01 6.03 10.48
CA MET A 29 11.82 4.91 9.97
C MET A 29 12.39 5.16 8.56
N GLY A 30 12.06 6.29 7.92
CA GLY A 30 12.49 6.60 6.55
C GLY A 30 11.75 5.83 5.46
N ILE A 31 10.61 5.19 5.77
CA ILE A 31 9.79 4.40 4.84
C ILE A 31 8.38 4.99 4.79
N PRO A 32 8.20 6.24 4.33
CA PRO A 32 6.91 6.91 4.46
C PRO A 32 5.88 6.29 3.50
N THR A 33 4.66 6.05 3.99
CA THR A 33 3.57 5.40 3.22
C THR A 33 2.42 6.39 2.97
N ALA A 34 1.94 6.43 1.73
CA ALA A 34 0.72 7.11 1.34
C ALA A 34 -0.49 6.22 1.65
N ASN A 35 -1.39 6.68 2.52
CA ASN A 35 -2.65 5.98 2.79
C ASN A 35 -3.68 6.39 1.73
N LEU A 36 -4.51 5.45 1.29
CA LEU A 36 -5.56 5.71 0.30
C LEU A 36 -6.94 5.74 0.97
N ASP A 37 -7.86 6.54 0.40
CA ASP A 37 -9.22 6.70 0.93
C ASP A 37 -10.04 5.40 0.90
N ASP A 38 -11.00 5.31 1.83
CA ASP A 38 -11.89 4.15 1.99
C ASP A 38 -12.68 3.80 0.72
N GLU A 39 -13.06 4.79 -0.09
CA GLU A 39 -13.89 4.58 -1.28
C GLU A 39 -13.11 3.77 -2.32
N CYS A 40 -11.86 4.13 -2.60
CA CYS A 40 -11.06 3.38 -3.55
C CYS A 40 -10.78 1.94 -3.08
N VAL A 41 -10.51 1.75 -1.79
CA VAL A 41 -10.19 0.43 -1.23
C VAL A 41 -11.43 -0.48 -1.21
N SER A 42 -12.60 0.08 -0.92
CA SER A 42 -13.87 -0.66 -0.92
C SER A 42 -14.30 -1.14 -2.31
N ASN A 43 -13.84 -0.47 -3.36
CA ASN A 43 -14.09 -0.84 -4.76
C ASN A 43 -13.14 -1.93 -5.28
N LEU A 44 -12.10 -2.30 -4.53
CA LEU A 44 -11.23 -3.42 -4.90
C LEU A 44 -11.97 -4.75 -4.78
N SER A 45 -11.63 -5.69 -5.65
CA SER A 45 -12.23 -7.03 -5.63
C SER A 45 -12.06 -7.69 -4.26
N PRO A 46 -13.12 -8.27 -3.67
CA PRO A 46 -13.00 -9.02 -2.42
C PRO A 46 -12.08 -10.24 -2.55
N ALA A 47 -11.86 -10.74 -3.78
CA ALA A 47 -10.98 -11.87 -4.08
C ALA A 47 -9.48 -11.52 -4.02
N LEU A 48 -9.10 -10.23 -4.02
CA LEU A 48 -7.72 -9.83 -3.75
C LEU A 48 -7.30 -10.29 -2.36
N VAL A 49 -6.14 -10.95 -2.30
CA VAL A 49 -5.59 -11.51 -1.07
C VAL A 49 -4.92 -10.40 -0.26
N ASP A 50 -5.19 -10.31 1.03
CA ASP A 50 -4.49 -9.35 1.88
C ASP A 50 -2.97 -9.69 1.92
N GLY A 51 -2.11 -8.67 1.80
CA GLY A 51 -0.67 -8.85 1.73
C GLY A 51 0.09 -7.65 1.17
N VAL A 52 1.38 -7.88 0.93
CA VAL A 52 2.28 -6.92 0.30
C VAL A 52 2.42 -7.26 -1.17
N TYR A 53 2.29 -6.26 -2.02
CA TYR A 53 2.39 -6.33 -3.46
C TYR A 53 3.55 -5.47 -3.95
N ALA A 54 4.26 -5.96 -4.96
CA ALA A 54 5.08 -5.13 -5.83
C ALA A 54 4.18 -4.47 -6.88
N GLY A 55 4.43 -3.21 -7.17
CA GLY A 55 3.61 -2.44 -8.10
C GLY A 55 4.30 -1.19 -8.61
N VAL A 56 3.50 -0.35 -9.25
CA VAL A 56 3.89 1.01 -9.64
C VAL A 56 2.83 2.02 -9.24
N ALA A 57 3.24 3.26 -9.04
CA ALA A 57 2.37 4.36 -8.70
C ALA A 57 2.67 5.62 -9.51
N LYS A 58 1.62 6.41 -9.79
CA LYS A 58 1.69 7.74 -10.40
C LYS A 58 0.85 8.72 -9.60
N VAL A 59 1.47 9.77 -9.09
CA VAL A 59 0.78 10.86 -8.39
C VAL A 59 0.42 11.95 -9.40
N VAL A 60 -0.84 12.39 -9.42
CA VAL A 60 -1.27 13.52 -10.27
C VAL A 60 -0.52 14.78 -9.86
N GLY A 61 -0.02 15.56 -10.83
CA GLY A 61 0.79 16.75 -10.57
C GLY A 61 2.28 16.49 -10.41
N TYR A 62 2.71 15.23 -10.45
CA TYR A 62 4.12 14.83 -10.45
C TYR A 62 4.44 14.06 -11.73
N ASP A 63 5.63 14.31 -12.28
CA ASP A 63 6.09 13.63 -13.48
C ASP A 63 6.63 12.24 -13.15
N GLY A 64 6.25 11.25 -13.96
CA GLY A 64 6.76 9.89 -13.88
C GLY A 64 5.78 8.84 -13.37
N ILE A 65 6.24 7.59 -13.44
CA ILE A 65 5.63 6.41 -12.85
C ILE A 65 6.75 5.72 -12.07
N PHE A 66 6.50 5.44 -10.80
CA PHE A 66 7.53 4.99 -9.88
C PHE A 66 7.24 3.58 -9.39
N PRO A 67 8.26 2.73 -9.20
CA PRO A 67 8.10 1.48 -8.49
C PRO A 67 7.55 1.72 -7.09
N ALA A 68 6.70 0.82 -6.59
CA ALA A 68 6.07 0.96 -5.29
C ALA A 68 5.90 -0.40 -4.60
N ALA A 69 6.05 -0.40 -3.28
CA ALA A 69 5.58 -1.47 -2.41
C ALA A 69 4.19 -1.09 -1.87
N CYS A 70 3.21 -1.97 -2.03
CA CYS A 70 1.83 -1.69 -1.66
C CYS A 70 1.32 -2.72 -0.65
N SER A 71 0.81 -2.27 0.49
CA SER A 71 0.17 -3.13 1.48
C SER A 71 -1.35 -3.02 1.34
N LEU A 72 -2.02 -4.17 1.22
CA LEU A 72 -3.48 -4.29 1.28
C LEU A 72 -3.84 -5.18 2.47
N GLY A 73 -4.65 -4.70 3.40
CA GLY A 73 -5.06 -5.53 4.53
C GLY A 73 -5.96 -4.81 5.51
N LYS A 74 -6.44 -5.51 6.53
CA LYS A 74 -7.23 -4.91 7.61
C LYS A 74 -6.32 -4.41 8.72
N ASN A 75 -6.71 -3.30 9.36
CA ASN A 75 -6.02 -2.83 10.54
C ASN A 75 -6.41 -3.66 11.78
N VAL A 76 -5.70 -4.77 11.96
CA VAL A 76 -5.99 -5.79 13.00
C VAL A 76 -5.91 -5.21 14.43
N HIS A 77 -5.19 -4.09 14.61
CA HIS A 77 -5.01 -3.46 15.93
C HIS A 77 -6.23 -2.68 16.44
N PHE A 78 -7.20 -2.34 15.58
CA PHE A 78 -8.34 -1.49 15.96
C PHE A 78 -9.70 -2.18 15.88
N ASN A 79 -9.73 -3.50 15.71
CA ASN A 79 -10.98 -4.24 15.49
C ASN A 79 -11.78 -3.70 14.28
N GLU A 80 -11.09 -3.02 13.35
CA GLU A 80 -11.69 -2.43 12.16
C GLU A 80 -11.95 -3.52 11.12
N VAL A 81 -13.19 -3.55 10.64
CA VAL A 81 -13.65 -4.55 9.67
C VAL A 81 -13.16 -4.22 8.24
N LYS A 82 -12.77 -2.96 8.02
CA LYS A 82 -12.44 -2.40 6.70
C LYS A 82 -10.99 -2.71 6.30
N ARG A 83 -10.79 -2.98 5.02
CA ARG A 83 -9.46 -3.04 4.41
C ARG A 83 -8.92 -1.62 4.22
N THR A 84 -7.62 -1.46 4.37
CA THR A 84 -6.85 -0.27 4.03
C THR A 84 -5.82 -0.61 2.96
N ALA A 85 -5.38 0.41 2.23
CA ALA A 85 -4.28 0.31 1.28
C ALA A 85 -3.23 1.39 1.59
N GLU A 86 -1.97 0.98 1.68
CA GLU A 86 -0.82 1.84 1.90
C GLU A 86 0.19 1.65 0.77
N VAL A 87 0.69 2.75 0.21
CA VAL A 87 1.64 2.75 -0.91
C VAL A 87 2.93 3.43 -0.49
N HIS A 88 4.02 2.68 -0.49
CA HIS A 88 5.37 3.23 -0.37
C HIS A 88 5.97 3.35 -1.77
N ILE A 89 6.15 4.58 -2.24
CA ILE A 89 6.81 4.85 -3.53
C ILE A 89 8.32 4.71 -3.33
N LEU A 90 8.97 3.85 -4.12
CA LEU A 90 10.41 3.57 -4.06
C LEU A 90 11.24 4.66 -4.78
N ASN A 91 10.94 5.91 -4.46
CA ASN A 91 11.70 7.09 -4.83
C ASN A 91 11.70 8.05 -3.62
N THR A 92 12.57 9.05 -3.61
CA THR A 92 12.64 10.03 -2.50
C THR A 92 11.44 10.99 -2.57
N PHE A 93 10.27 10.55 -2.13
CA PHE A 93 9.06 11.37 -2.01
C PHE A 93 8.61 11.44 -0.54
N ASP A 94 8.33 12.64 -0.04
CA ASP A 94 7.63 12.83 1.23
C ASP A 94 6.11 12.84 0.95
N PRO A 95 5.32 11.88 1.46
CA PRO A 95 3.86 11.85 1.34
C PRO A 95 3.16 13.11 1.81
N ASP A 96 3.78 13.86 2.72
CA ASP A 96 3.21 15.13 3.18
C ASP A 96 3.12 16.18 2.06
N LEU A 97 3.92 16.02 0.99
CA LEU A 97 3.89 16.90 -0.19
C LEU A 97 2.70 16.61 -1.11
N PHE A 98 2.01 15.47 -0.97
CA PHE A 98 0.97 15.08 -1.90
C PHE A 98 -0.30 14.51 -1.24
N TYR A 99 -0.56 14.78 0.04
CA TYR A 99 -1.92 14.62 0.58
C TYR A 99 -2.95 15.37 -0.26
N GLY A 100 -4.15 14.79 -0.37
CA GLY A 100 -5.24 15.30 -1.19
C GLY A 100 -5.05 15.10 -2.69
N HIS A 101 -3.89 14.65 -3.16
CA HIS A 101 -3.69 14.36 -4.57
C HIS A 101 -4.27 12.99 -4.93
N GLN A 102 -4.73 12.89 -6.17
CA GLN A 102 -5.09 11.60 -6.74
C GLN A 102 -3.82 10.82 -7.09
N ILE A 103 -3.80 9.54 -6.77
CA ILE A 103 -2.75 8.59 -7.11
C ILE A 103 -3.34 7.42 -7.90
N TYR A 104 -2.66 7.01 -8.96
CA TYR A 104 -2.93 5.79 -9.70
C TYR A 104 -1.95 4.71 -9.23
N VAL A 105 -2.46 3.51 -8.99
CA VAL A 105 -1.68 2.38 -8.48
C VAL A 105 -1.95 1.15 -9.35
N CYS A 106 -0.89 0.39 -9.62
CA CYS A 106 -0.99 -0.92 -10.26
C CYS A 106 -0.29 -1.96 -9.39
N PHE A 107 -1.04 -2.94 -8.89
CA PHE A 107 -0.46 -4.14 -8.31
C PHE A 107 0.00 -5.07 -9.43
N ILE A 108 1.27 -5.46 -9.41
CA ILE A 108 1.91 -6.29 -10.44
C ILE A 108 2.12 -7.71 -9.94
N ALA A 109 2.63 -7.87 -8.72
CA ALA A 109 2.90 -9.18 -8.14
C ALA A 109 2.62 -9.20 -6.63
N TRP A 110 2.02 -10.28 -6.13
CA TRP A 110 1.90 -10.52 -4.69
C TRP A 110 3.23 -11.08 -4.15
N LEU A 111 3.76 -10.47 -3.10
CA LEU A 111 5.06 -10.84 -2.52
C LEU A 111 4.91 -11.75 -1.31
N ARG A 112 4.06 -11.37 -0.36
CA ARG A 112 3.84 -12.09 0.89
C ARG A 112 2.55 -11.67 1.58
N GLY A 113 2.11 -12.47 2.55
CA GLY A 113 1.00 -12.12 3.43
C GLY A 113 1.36 -11.01 4.42
N MET A 114 0.33 -10.45 5.06
CA MET A 114 0.51 -9.51 6.17
C MET A 114 1.21 -10.19 7.35
N GLN A 115 2.17 -9.50 7.96
CA GLN A 115 2.92 -9.97 9.11
C GLN A 115 2.98 -8.88 10.17
N SER A 116 2.72 -9.25 11.43
CA SER A 116 2.99 -8.40 12.58
C SER A 116 4.45 -8.58 12.99
N PHE A 117 5.19 -7.49 13.07
CA PHE A 117 6.56 -7.49 13.56
C PHE A 117 6.56 -6.99 15.01
N GLN A 118 7.21 -7.74 15.91
CA GLN A 118 7.25 -7.40 17.34
C GLN A 118 8.18 -6.23 17.65
N THR A 119 9.09 -5.89 16.73
CA THR A 119 10.04 -4.78 16.86
C THR A 119 10.23 -4.05 15.55
N ILE A 120 10.63 -2.78 15.64
CA ILE A 120 10.95 -1.94 14.48
C ILE A 120 12.09 -2.54 13.65
N GLY A 121 13.10 -3.14 14.29
CA GLY A 121 14.22 -3.77 13.58
C GLY A 121 13.84 -5.01 12.76
N LEU A 122 12.82 -5.76 13.21
CA LEU A 122 12.28 -6.88 12.43
C LEU A 122 11.44 -6.37 11.24
N LEU A 123 10.79 -5.22 11.38
CA LEU A 123 10.03 -4.59 10.30
C LEU A 123 10.98 -4.13 9.17
N THR A 124 12.05 -3.40 9.49
CA THR A 124 12.96 -2.80 8.49
C THR A 124 13.88 -3.81 7.79
N SER A 125 14.12 -4.99 8.37
CA SER A 125 14.93 -6.06 7.75
C SER A 125 14.15 -6.97 6.78
N ASN A 126 12.84 -6.76 6.64
CA ASN A 126 11.95 -7.54 5.76
C ASN A 126 11.33 -6.69 4.63
N PHE A 127 12.00 -5.60 4.29
CA PHE A 127 11.78 -4.78 3.10
C PHE A 127 12.93 -4.96 2.11
#